data_AF-A0A1E7KS53-F1
#
_entry.id   AF-A0A1E7KS53-F1
#
_cell.length_a   1.000
_cell.length_b   1.000
_cell.length_c   1.000
_cell.angle_alpha   90.00
_cell.angle_beta   90.00
_cell.angle_gamma   90.00
#
_symmetry.space_group_name_H-M   'P 1'
#
loop_
_entity.id
_entity.type
_entity.pdbx_description
1 polymer ?
#
loop_
_entity_poly.entity_id
_entity_poly.type
_entity_poly.pdbx_seq_one_letter_code
_entity_poly.pdbx_strand_id
1 'polypeptide(L)'
;AFTAPRPSALLSELPDAVRHLESADAAESGDSDLSALRRHLAGLPAAERHDAILEVVRSYVATVLGYPGPDAVQPERAFSDL
;
A
#
# COMPACT_ATOMS: atom_id res chain seq x y z
N ALA A 1 16.29 8.41 -7.27
CA ALA A 1 15.08 7.63 -7.01
C ALA A 1 14.12 7.81 -8.19
N PHE A 2 13.57 6.71 -8.73
CA PHE A 2 12.72 6.66 -9.93
C PHE A 2 11.22 6.57 -9.54
N THR A 3 10.83 7.12 -8.39
CA THR A 3 9.53 6.88 -7.73
C THR A 3 8.56 8.06 -7.83
N ALA A 4 8.57 8.75 -8.96
CA ALA A 4 7.50 9.69 -9.29
C ALA A 4 6.79 9.17 -10.54
N PRO A 5 5.45 9.21 -10.62
CA PRO A 5 4.70 8.82 -11.80
C PRO A 5 4.89 9.91 -12.85
N ARG A 6 6.08 9.94 -13.45
CA ARG A 6 6.33 10.78 -14.61
C ARG A 6 5.71 10.03 -15.79
N PRO A 7 4.74 10.63 -16.50
CA PRO A 7 4.19 9.99 -17.69
C PRO A 7 5.34 9.76 -18.66
N SER A 8 5.69 8.49 -18.86
CA SER A 8 6.82 8.09 -19.70
C SER A 8 6.26 7.42 -20.95
N ALA A 9 6.51 8.04 -22.11
CA ALA A 9 5.97 7.60 -23.39
C ALA A 9 6.33 6.15 -23.75
N LEU A 10 7.42 5.62 -23.17
CA LEU A 10 7.85 4.24 -23.39
C LEU A 10 6.93 3.20 -22.72
N LEU A 11 6.28 3.54 -21.61
CA LEU A 11 5.36 2.61 -20.93
C LEU A 11 3.96 2.64 -21.55
N SER A 12 3.60 3.71 -22.25
CA SER A 12 2.31 3.88 -22.94
C SER A 12 2.09 2.89 -24.09
N GLU A 13 3.19 2.43 -24.71
CA GLU A 13 3.17 1.52 -25.86
C GLU A 13 2.95 0.05 -25.44
N LEU A 14 2.99 -0.26 -24.14
CA LEU A 14 2.85 -1.60 -23.60
C LEU A 14 1.48 -1.79 -22.92
N PRO A 15 0.56 -2.59 -23.49
CA PRO A 15 -0.79 -2.76 -22.95
C PRO A 15 -0.83 -3.31 -21.52
N ASP A 16 0.13 -4.17 -21.14
CA ASP A 16 0.24 -4.66 -19.75
C ASP A 16 0.73 -3.56 -18.80
N ALA A 17 1.68 -2.72 -19.22
CA ALA A 17 2.19 -1.63 -18.39
C ALA A 17 1.12 -0.57 -18.13
N VAL A 18 0.32 -0.23 -19.14
CA VAL A 18 -0.83 0.67 -19.01
C VAL A 18 -1.85 0.12 -18.00
N ARG A 19 -2.22 -1.16 -18.12
CA ARG A 19 -3.15 -1.82 -17.17
C ARG A 19 -2.65 -1.78 -15.72
N HIS A 20 -1.35 -1.98 -15.52
CA HIS A 20 -0.74 -1.89 -14.19
C HIS A 20 -0.69 -0.46 -13.64
N LEU A 21 -0.43 0.54 -14.50
CA LEU A 21 -0.46 1.95 -14.11
C LEU A 21 -1.88 2.41 -13.77
N GLU A 22 -2.89 2.00 -14.53
CA GLU A 22 -4.30 2.31 -14.23
C GLU A 22 -4.74 1.66 -12.90
N SER A 23 -4.27 0.44 -12.63
CA SER A 23 -4.52 -0.24 -11.35
C SER A 23 -3.84 0.49 -10.17
N ALA A 24 -2.66 1.07 -10.41
CA ALA A 24 -1.95 1.88 -9.42
C ALA A 24 -2.61 3.26 -9.22
N ASP A 25 -3.08 3.91 -10.28
CA ASP A 25 -3.79 5.20 -10.22
C ASP A 25 -5.15 5.07 -9.50
N ALA A 26 -5.84 3.94 -9.70
CA ALA A 26 -7.02 3.59 -8.91
C ALA A 26 -6.71 3.46 -7.40
N ALA A 27 -5.48 3.06 -7.03
CA ALA A 27 -5.01 3.07 -5.65
C ALA A 27 -4.54 4.47 -5.18
N GLU A 28 -4.18 5.38 -6.09
CA GLU A 28 -3.83 6.78 -5.79
C GLU A 28 -5.05 7.70 -5.55
N SER A 29 -6.28 7.22 -5.80
CA SER A 29 -7.53 7.83 -5.26
C SER A 29 -7.63 7.80 -3.72
N GLY A 30 -6.52 7.50 -3.04
CA GLY A 30 -6.36 7.28 -1.61
C GLY A 30 -6.63 8.48 -0.70
N ASP A 31 -7.03 9.65 -1.21
CA ASP A 31 -7.59 10.71 -0.34
C ASP A 31 -8.89 10.22 0.34
N SER A 32 -9.69 9.45 -0.39
CA SER A 32 -10.90 8.81 0.17
C SER A 32 -10.56 7.71 1.19
N ASP A 33 -9.55 6.89 0.90
CA ASP A 33 -9.07 5.83 1.80
C ASP A 33 -8.39 6.39 3.06
N LEU A 34 -7.62 7.47 2.93
CA LEU A 34 -7.02 8.17 4.07
C LEU A 34 -8.10 8.77 4.97
N SER A 35 -9.14 9.37 4.39
CA SER A 35 -10.28 9.89 5.15
C SER A 35 -11.05 8.77 5.87
N ALA A 36 -11.24 7.62 5.22
CA ALA A 36 -11.84 6.43 5.83
C ALA A 36 -10.99 5.87 6.98
N LEU A 37 -9.67 5.74 6.79
CA LEU A 37 -8.73 5.28 7.81
C LEU A 37 -8.69 6.21 9.02
N ARG A 38 -8.64 7.54 8.81
CA ARG A 38 -8.67 8.52 9.90
C ARG A 38 -9.95 8.40 10.72
N ARG A 39 -11.09 8.20 10.07
CA ARG A 39 -12.37 8.00 10.75
C ARG A 39 -12.43 6.69 11.53
N HIS A 40 -11.88 5.61 10.98
CA HIS A 40 -11.76 4.33 11.68
C HIS A 40 -10.90 4.47 12.94
N LEU A 41 -9.69 5.05 12.83
CA LEU A 41 -8.79 5.25 13.97
C LEU A 41 -9.37 6.19 15.04
N ALA A 42 -10.13 7.21 14.64
CA ALA A 42 -10.80 8.11 15.58
C ALA A 42 -11.87 7.38 16.44
N GLY A 43 -12.51 6.35 15.89
CA GLY A 43 -13.47 5.50 16.59
C GLY A 43 -12.86 4.47 17.53
N LEU A 44 -11.56 4.18 17.40
CA LEU A 44 -10.87 3.17 18.20
C LEU A 44 -10.28 3.72 19.50
N PRO A 45 -10.24 2.90 20.57
CA PRO A 45 -9.44 3.16 21.76
C PRO A 45 -7.96 3.36 21.40
N ALA A 46 -7.25 4.19 22.16
CA ALA A 46 -5.86 4.51 21.87
C ALA A 46 -4.94 3.26 21.80
N ALA A 47 -5.24 2.24 22.61
CA ALA A 47 -4.50 0.98 22.62
C ALA A 47 -4.64 0.17 21.31
N GLU A 48 -5.80 0.24 20.65
CA GLU A 48 -6.10 -0.55 19.45
C GLU A 48 -5.66 0.14 18.15
N ARG A 49 -5.39 1.45 18.20
CA ARG A 49 -4.96 2.22 17.02
C ARG A 49 -3.63 1.74 16.47
N HIS A 50 -2.72 1.32 17.33
CA HIS A 50 -1.41 0.85 16.92
C HIS A 50 -1.53 -0.41 16.06
N ASP A 51 -2.30 -1.39 16.52
CA ASP A 51 -2.48 -2.66 15.82
C ASP A 51 -3.25 -2.47 14.51
N ALA A 52 -4.25 -1.57 14.49
CA ALA A 52 -4.96 -1.21 13.27
C ALA A 52 -4.03 -0.57 12.21
N ILE A 53 -3.10 0.29 12.62
CA ILE A 53 -2.10 0.87 11.71
C ILE A 53 -1.12 -0.20 11.23
N LEU A 54 -0.67 -1.08 12.12
CA LEU A 54 0.23 -2.18 11.76
C LEU A 54 -0.37 -3.08 10.69
N GLU A 55 -1.65 -3.42 10.79
CA GLU A 55 -2.33 -4.26 9.80
C GLU A 55 -2.36 -3.62 8.42
N VAL A 56 -2.66 -2.33 8.35
CA VAL A 56 -2.64 -1.56 7.09
C VAL A 56 -1.25 -1.61 6.47
N VAL A 57 -0.20 -1.32 7.26
CA VAL A 57 1.19 -1.35 6.78
C VAL A 57 1.59 -2.75 6.29
N ARG A 58 1.24 -3.80 7.03
CA ARG A 58 1.54 -5.20 6.65
C ARG A 58 0.85 -5.61 5.35
N SER A 59 -0.36 -5.12 5.08
CA SER A 59 -1.08 -5.37 3.82
C SER A 59 -0.36 -4.76 2.61
N TYR A 60 0.06 -3.49 2.73
CA TYR A 60 0.85 -2.85 1.67
C TYR A 60 2.20 -3.52 1.46
N VAL A 61 2.91 -3.86 2.54
CA VAL A 61 4.19 -4.57 2.47
C VAL A 61 4.03 -5.93 1.79
N ALA A 62 2.99 -6.69 2.15
CA ALA A 62 2.73 -7.98 1.53
C ALA A 62 2.52 -7.85 0.02
N THR A 63 1.80 -6.82 -0.40
CA THR A 63 1.55 -6.53 -1.82
C THR A 63 2.84 -6.18 -2.56
N VAL A 64 3.68 -5.30 -1.98
CA VAL A 64 4.93 -4.84 -2.60
C VAL A 64 5.97 -5.96 -2.68
N LEU A 65 6.06 -6.80 -1.65
CA LEU A 65 7.04 -7.90 -1.57
C LEU A 65 6.51 -9.22 -2.16
N GLY A 66 5.24 -9.28 -2.58
CA GLY A 66 4.63 -10.47 -3.19
C GLY A 66 4.26 -11.58 -2.20
N TYR A 67 4.07 -11.24 -0.92
CA TYR A 67 3.55 -12.17 0.08
C TYR A 67 2.04 -12.44 -0.14
N PRO A 68 1.55 -13.62 0.27
CA PRO A 68 0.15 -13.99 0.08
C PRO A 68 -0.84 -13.17 0.94
N GLY A 69 -0.33 -12.40 1.92
CA GLY A 69 -1.15 -11.54 2.77
C GLY A 69 -0.36 -10.92 3.94
N PRO A 70 -1.01 -10.02 4.70
CA PRO A 70 -0.39 -9.30 5.82
C PRO A 70 0.12 -10.23 6.93
N ASP A 71 -0.56 -11.36 7.16
CA ASP A 71 -0.16 -12.36 8.16
C ASP A 71 1.21 -12.99 7.89
N ALA A 72 1.63 -13.05 6.62
CA ALA A 72 2.93 -13.57 6.24
C ALA A 72 4.07 -12.60 6.54
N VAL A 73 3.76 -11.32 6.78
CA VAL A 73 4.74 -10.28 7.15
C VAL A 73 4.87 -10.25 8.67
N GLN A 74 6.05 -10.55 9.21
CA GLN A 74 6.30 -10.48 10.66
C GLN A 74 6.71 -9.05 11.07
N PRO A 75 5.94 -8.36 11.92
CA PRO A 75 6.17 -6.95 12.23
C PRO A 75 7.48 -6.68 13.00
N GLU A 76 8.01 -7.67 13.71
CA GLU A 76 9.26 -7.54 14.47
C GLU A 76 10.52 -7.84 13.65
N ARG A 77 10.39 -8.34 12.41
CA ARG A 77 11.55 -8.62 11.56
C ARG A 77 11.97 -7.39 10.78
N ALA A 78 13.28 -7.16 10.73
CA ALA A 78 13.85 -6.12 9.89
C ALA A 78 13.55 -6.43 8.42
N PHE A 79 13.18 -5.41 7.65
CA PHE A 79 12.91 -5.55 6.21
C PHE A 79 14.08 -6.11 5.40
N SER A 80 15.32 -5.94 5.87
CA SER A 80 16.52 -6.52 5.23
C SER A 80 16.61 -8.04 5.37
N ASP A 81 15.90 -8.61 6.34
CA ASP A 81 15.88 -10.04 6.64
C ASP A 81 14.60 -10.72 6.09
N LEU A 82 13.80 -9.99 5.29
CA LEU A 82 12.53 -10.43 4.67
C LEU A 82 12.67 -10.72 3.17
#